data_AF-U4UXJ3-F1
#
_entry.id   AF-U4UXJ3-F1
#
_cell.length_a   1.000
_cell.length_b   1.000
_cell.length_c   1.000
_cell.angle_alpha   90.00
_cell.angle_beta   90.00
_cell.angle_gamma   90.00
#
_symmetry.space_group_name_H-M   'P 1'
#
loop_
_entity.id
_entity.type
_entity.pdbx_description
1 polymer ?
#
loop_
_entity_poly.entity_id
_entity_poly.type
_entity_poly.pdbx_seq_one_letter_code
_entity_poly.pdbx_strand_id
1 'polypeptide(L)'
;METHGNFQKFLTKTLLFLLKCHVHVTGDPIKSDEISLVISNHRTRVDWNFLWAVMYHAVEGKNRWWYSTKFILKKSIQNIPAAGWVMQMAMYVFINRTWDEDKSVLDNYIEYVDRMDYKHLLILFPEGTDLTPKTIESSNRFAALNKLP
;
A
#
# COMPACT_ATOMS: atom_id res chain seq x y z
N MET A 1 5.91 26.27 -8.47
CA MET A 1 6.17 24.88 -8.02
C MET A 1 4.90 24.31 -7.39
N GLU A 2 3.86 24.07 -8.20
CA GLU A 2 2.52 23.60 -7.78
C GLU A 2 2.19 22.21 -8.41
N THR A 3 3.20 21.39 -8.65
CA THR A 3 3.05 20.10 -9.35
C THR A 3 2.79 18.92 -8.41
N HIS A 4 2.92 19.10 -7.09
CA HIS A 4 2.82 18.01 -6.12
C HIS A 4 1.42 17.96 -5.49
N GLY A 5 0.70 16.85 -5.72
CA GLY A 5 -0.68 16.61 -5.28
C GLY A 5 -1.71 16.46 -6.42
N ASN A 6 -1.32 16.73 -7.67
CA ASN A 6 -2.25 16.70 -8.80
C ASN A 6 -2.78 15.30 -9.11
N PHE A 7 -1.99 14.25 -8.95
CA PHE A 7 -2.41 12.89 -9.25
C PHE A 7 -3.47 12.37 -8.26
N GLN A 8 -3.21 12.47 -6.95
CA GLN A 8 -4.16 12.05 -5.92
C GLN A 8 -5.45 12.88 -5.97
N LYS A 9 -5.33 14.19 -6.18
CA LYS A 9 -6.48 15.09 -6.36
C LYS A 9 -7.29 14.75 -7.62
N PHE A 10 -6.62 14.47 -8.73
CA PHE A 10 -7.25 14.05 -9.98
C PHE A 10 -8.02 12.75 -9.79
N LEU A 11 -7.40 11.71 -9.23
CA LEU A 11 -8.06 10.43 -8.99
C LEU A 11 -9.26 10.56 -8.06
N THR A 12 -9.11 11.31 -6.96
CA THR A 12 -10.20 11.58 -6.02
C THR A 12 -11.38 12.27 -6.73
N LYS A 13 -11.11 13.28 -7.56
CA LYS A 13 -12.15 13.96 -8.35
C LYS A 13 -12.80 13.02 -9.37
N THR A 14 -12.01 12.19 -10.06
CA THR A 14 -12.52 11.20 -11.03
C THR A 14 -13.48 10.22 -10.34
N LEU A 15 -13.09 9.65 -9.19
CA LEU A 15 -13.94 8.76 -8.41
C LEU A 15 -15.25 9.44 -8.00
N LEU A 16 -15.18 10.67 -7.51
CA LEU A 16 -16.36 11.42 -7.06
C LEU A 16 -17.29 11.81 -8.22
N PHE A 17 -16.75 12.45 -9.26
CA PHE A 17 -17.57 13.07 -10.30
C PHE A 17 -18.02 12.09 -11.39
N LEU A 18 -17.12 11.19 -11.82
CA LEU A 18 -17.40 10.24 -12.90
C LEU A 18 -18.04 8.95 -12.38
N LEU A 19 -17.55 8.42 -11.25
CA LEU A 19 -18.03 7.14 -10.71
C LEU A 19 -19.04 7.31 -9.57
N LYS A 20 -19.36 8.53 -9.16
CA LYS A 20 -20.26 8.84 -8.03
C LYS A 20 -19.86 8.11 -6.74
N CYS A 21 -18.56 7.87 -6.58
CA CYS A 21 -18.00 7.20 -5.41
C CYS A 21 -17.79 8.22 -4.29
N HIS A 22 -18.44 7.99 -3.15
CA HIS A 22 -18.25 8.79 -1.95
C HIS A 22 -17.25 8.10 -1.03
N VAL A 23 -16.12 8.75 -0.80
CA VAL A 23 -15.05 8.24 0.08
C VAL A 23 -15.22 8.87 1.46
N HIS A 24 -15.39 8.03 2.48
CA HIS A 24 -15.47 8.44 3.87
C HIS A 24 -14.25 7.90 4.61
N VAL A 25 -13.50 8.78 5.27
CA VAL A 25 -12.35 8.43 6.11
C VAL A 25 -12.65 8.89 7.53
N THR A 26 -12.42 8.01 8.50
CA THR A 26 -12.69 8.25 9.93
C THR A 26 -11.53 7.74 10.76
N GLY A 27 -11.35 8.31 11.95
CA GLY A 27 -10.24 7.98 12.86
C GLY A 27 -9.15 9.02 12.83
N ASP A 28 -7.98 8.66 13.37
CA ASP A 28 -6.86 9.58 13.49
C ASP A 28 -6.18 9.82 12.13
N PRO A 29 -5.71 11.05 11.86
CA PRO A 29 -5.00 11.37 10.63
C PRO A 29 -3.60 10.75 10.63
N ILE A 30 -3.10 10.45 9.44
CA ILE A 30 -1.72 10.00 9.23
C ILE A 30 -0.84 11.23 9.11
N LYS A 31 0.19 11.35 9.93
CA LYS A 31 1.05 12.55 9.92
C LYS A 31 2.17 12.40 8.90
N SER A 32 2.39 13.43 8.09
CA SER A 32 3.42 13.41 7.04
C SER A 32 4.86 13.60 7.53
N ASP A 33 5.08 13.74 8.84
CA ASP A 33 6.39 13.83 9.49
C ASP A 33 6.82 12.53 10.19
N GLU A 34 6.02 11.47 10.11
CA GLU A 34 6.33 10.15 10.66
C GLU A 34 6.56 9.10 9.56
N ILE A 35 6.98 7.90 9.95
CA ILE A 35 6.96 6.72 9.07
C ILE A 35 5.73 5.92 9.46
N SER A 36 4.80 5.71 8.54
CA SER A 36 3.53 5.03 8.85
C SER A 36 3.44 3.69 8.13
N LEU A 37 3.12 2.62 8.86
CA LEU A 37 2.72 1.34 8.29
C LEU A 37 1.19 1.25 8.28
N VAL A 38 0.60 1.15 7.09
CA VAL A 38 -0.84 0.91 6.91
C VAL A 38 -1.05 -0.55 6.57
N ILE A 39 -1.80 -1.24 7.41
CA ILE A 39 -2.25 -2.61 7.19
C ILE A 39 -3.71 -2.54 6.72
N SER A 40 -3.99 -3.10 5.55
CA SER A 40 -5.34 -3.12 4.98
C SER A 40 -5.68 -4.51 4.46
N ASN A 41 -6.97 -4.82 4.45
CA ASN A 41 -7.50 -5.95 3.70
C ASN A 41 -7.35 -5.73 2.18
N HIS A 42 -7.23 -6.81 1.41
CA HIS A 42 -7.12 -6.76 -0.06
C HIS A 42 -8.35 -7.39 -0.72
N ARG A 43 -9.33 -6.55 -1.03
CA ARG A 43 -10.63 -6.99 -1.54
C ARG A 43 -10.65 -7.13 -3.05
N THR A 44 -9.97 -6.23 -3.76
CA THR A 44 -10.04 -6.16 -5.22
C THR A 44 -8.71 -5.80 -5.85
N ARG A 45 -8.51 -6.21 -7.11
CA ARG A 45 -7.35 -5.83 -7.94
C ARG A 45 -7.19 -4.33 -8.13
N VAL A 46 -8.25 -3.56 -7.89
CA VAL A 46 -8.32 -2.12 -8.09
C VAL A 46 -8.31 -1.35 -6.78
N ASP A 47 -8.02 -1.99 -5.65
CA ASP A 47 -7.94 -1.33 -4.33
C ASP A 47 -6.98 -0.13 -4.36
N TRP A 48 -5.87 -0.26 -5.09
CA TRP A 48 -4.90 0.82 -5.31
C TRP A 48 -5.52 2.10 -5.89
N ASN A 49 -6.58 2.01 -6.71
CA ASN A 49 -7.26 3.20 -7.25
C ASN A 49 -8.00 3.99 -6.17
N PHE A 50 -8.52 3.31 -5.15
CA PHE A 50 -9.25 3.94 -4.04
C PHE A 50 -8.30 4.45 -2.95
N LEU A 51 -7.16 3.78 -2.76
CA LEU A 51 -6.16 4.16 -1.75
C LEU A 51 -5.65 5.59 -1.94
N TRP A 52 -5.47 6.06 -3.17
CA TRP A 52 -5.04 7.44 -3.43
C TRP A 52 -6.02 8.47 -2.88
N ALA A 53 -7.32 8.19 -2.96
CA ALA A 53 -8.35 9.06 -2.40
C ALA A 53 -8.36 8.98 -0.87
N VAL A 54 -8.21 7.78 -0.30
CA VAL A 54 -8.09 7.62 1.15
C VAL A 54 -6.89 8.41 1.68
N MET A 55 -5.71 8.30 1.06
CA MET A 55 -4.53 9.04 1.48
C MET A 55 -4.67 10.55 1.26
N TYR A 56 -5.36 10.97 0.21
CA TYR A 56 -5.70 12.38 0.01
C TYR A 56 -6.54 12.95 1.16
N HIS A 57 -7.40 12.15 1.77
CA HIS A 57 -8.22 12.59 2.90
C HIS A 57 -7.56 12.35 4.27
N ALA A 58 -6.80 11.26 4.43
CA ALA A 58 -6.25 10.81 5.70
C ALA A 58 -4.91 11.48 6.08
N VAL A 59 -4.09 11.84 5.10
CA VAL A 59 -2.73 12.35 5.35
C VAL A 59 -2.76 13.85 5.63
N GLU A 60 -2.16 14.26 6.75
CA GLU A 60 -2.07 15.65 7.19
C GLU A 60 -0.63 16.10 7.43
N GLY A 61 -0.45 17.41 7.63
CA GLY A 61 0.83 18.03 7.94
C GLY A 61 1.44 18.81 6.76
N LYS A 62 2.50 19.56 7.06
CA LYS A 62 3.18 20.45 6.09
C LYS A 62 3.68 19.69 4.87
N ASN A 63 4.00 18.40 5.06
CA ASN A 63 4.71 17.58 4.11
C ASN A 63 3.85 16.63 3.27
N ARG A 64 2.52 16.72 3.43
CA ARG A 64 1.55 15.77 2.87
C ARG A 64 1.65 15.55 1.36
N TRP A 65 2.11 16.53 0.59
CA TRP A 65 2.19 16.42 -0.87
C TRP A 65 3.43 15.69 -1.37
N TRP A 66 4.46 15.59 -0.53
CA TRP A 66 5.70 14.84 -0.78
C TRP A 66 5.80 13.58 0.08
N TYR A 67 4.78 13.31 0.90
CA TYR A 67 4.66 12.07 1.66
C TYR A 67 4.42 10.90 0.70
N SER A 68 5.47 10.12 0.44
CA SER A 68 5.43 9.07 -0.56
C SER A 68 4.68 7.85 -0.05
N THR A 69 3.89 7.23 -0.91
CA THR A 69 3.26 5.94 -0.66
C THR A 69 4.09 4.84 -1.29
N LYS A 70 4.49 3.85 -0.49
CA LYS A 70 5.20 2.65 -0.91
C LYS A 70 4.30 1.43 -0.72
N PHE A 71 4.44 0.47 -1.62
CA PHE A 71 3.68 -0.78 -1.56
C PHE A 71 4.62 -1.96 -1.38
N ILE A 72 4.18 -2.93 -0.59
CA ILE A 72 4.76 -4.27 -0.58
C ILE A 72 4.08 -5.09 -1.68
N LEU A 73 4.87 -5.54 -2.66
CA LEU A 73 4.41 -6.17 -3.90
C LEU A 73 5.00 -7.57 -4.07
N LYS A 74 4.30 -8.40 -4.85
CA LYS A 74 4.83 -9.70 -5.27
C LYS A 74 6.06 -9.50 -6.16
N LYS A 75 7.16 -10.22 -5.88
CA LYS A 75 8.43 -10.12 -6.61
C LYS A 75 8.30 -10.26 -8.12
N SER A 76 7.41 -11.11 -8.61
CA SER A 76 7.17 -11.25 -10.05
C SER A 76 6.74 -9.96 -10.75
N ILE A 77 6.17 -8.99 -10.04
CA ILE A 77 5.74 -7.69 -10.58
C ILE A 77 6.94 -6.84 -11.04
N GLN A 78 8.11 -7.01 -10.42
CA GLN A 78 9.33 -6.29 -10.80
C GLN A 78 9.74 -6.57 -12.26
N ASN A 79 9.33 -7.73 -12.80
CA ASN A 79 9.68 -8.17 -14.15
C ASN A 79 8.70 -7.65 -15.22
N ILE A 80 7.62 -6.96 -14.83
CA ILE A 80 6.67 -6.39 -15.80
C ILE A 80 7.34 -5.21 -16.50
N PRO A 81 7.47 -5.22 -17.84
CA PRO A 81 8.07 -4.10 -18.56
C PRO A 81 7.34 -2.79 -18.29
N ALA A 82 8.10 -1.69 -18.24
CA ALA A 82 7.65 -0.36 -17.84
C ALA A 82 7.12 -0.26 -16.39
N ALA A 83 5.97 -0.88 -16.07
CA ALA A 83 5.35 -0.75 -14.76
C ALA A 83 6.26 -1.27 -13.63
N GLY A 84 6.83 -2.47 -13.79
CA GLY A 84 7.75 -3.05 -12.82
C GLY A 84 9.03 -2.25 -12.65
N TRP A 85 9.55 -1.62 -13.71
CA TRP A 85 10.72 -0.75 -13.65
C TRP A 85 10.45 0.55 -12.91
N VAL A 86 9.30 1.18 -13.19
CA VAL A 86 8.85 2.38 -12.47
C VAL A 86 8.66 2.09 -10.99
N MET A 87 8.07 0.94 -10.64
CA MET A 87 7.89 0.53 -9.24
C MET A 87 9.22 0.26 -8.53
N GLN A 88 10.22 -0.29 -9.22
CA GLN A 88 11.58 -0.44 -8.69
C GLN A 88 12.25 0.92 -8.44
N MET A 89 12.17 1.84 -9.41
CA MET A 89 12.69 3.21 -9.24
C MET A 89 11.95 3.98 -8.14
N ALA A 90 10.67 3.67 -7.90
CA ALA A 90 9.88 4.24 -6.82
C ALA A 90 10.21 3.63 -5.44
N MET A 91 11.17 2.70 -5.35
CA MET A 91 11.58 2.01 -4.11
C MET A 91 10.43 1.27 -3.41
N TYR A 92 9.60 0.57 -4.20
CA TYR A 92 8.62 -0.37 -3.64
C TYR A 92 9.33 -1.63 -3.14
N VAL A 93 8.71 -2.32 -2.18
CA VAL A 93 9.29 -3.51 -1.56
C VAL A 93 8.75 -4.74 -2.28
N PHE A 94 9.64 -5.61 -2.77
CA PHE A 94 9.27 -6.80 -3.52
C PHE A 94 9.53 -8.06 -2.70
N ILE A 95 8.49 -8.87 -2.46
CA ILE A 95 8.54 -10.08 -1.62
C ILE A 95 8.12 -11.35 -2.38
N ASN A 96 8.68 -12.49 -2.01
CA ASN A 96 8.35 -13.82 -2.52
C ASN A 96 7.08 -14.41 -1.89
N ARG A 97 6.64 -13.85 -0.75
CA ARG A 97 5.58 -14.34 0.14
C ARG A 97 5.99 -15.61 0.89
N THR A 98 7.25 -15.67 1.29
CA THR A 98 7.86 -16.71 2.12
C THR A 98 8.75 -16.05 3.17
N TRP A 99 8.43 -16.24 4.45
CA TRP A 99 9.09 -15.52 5.55
C TRP A 99 10.61 -15.69 5.55
N ASP A 100 11.09 -16.91 5.30
CA ASP A 100 12.52 -17.23 5.34
C ASP A 100 13.33 -16.42 4.31
N GLU A 101 12.75 -16.14 3.15
CA GLU A 101 13.39 -15.31 2.12
C GLU A 101 13.16 -13.82 2.38
N ASP A 102 11.94 -13.45 2.75
CA ASP A 102 11.50 -12.06 2.79
C ASP A 102 11.96 -11.31 4.03
N LYS A 103 12.30 -12.03 5.12
CA LYS A 103 12.85 -11.42 6.34
C LYS A 103 14.06 -10.54 6.02
N SER A 104 15.02 -11.08 5.26
CA SER A 104 16.23 -10.34 4.89
C SER A 104 15.93 -9.09 4.05
N VAL A 105 14.94 -9.16 3.16
CA VAL A 105 14.51 -8.03 2.32
C VAL A 105 13.89 -6.92 3.17
N LEU A 106 13.03 -7.29 4.12
CA LEU A 106 12.38 -6.35 5.03
C LEU A 106 13.37 -5.73 6.01
N ASP A 107 14.29 -6.52 6.57
CA ASP A 107 15.34 -6.03 7.47
C ASP A 107 16.19 -4.96 6.77
N ASN A 108 16.66 -5.25 5.54
CA ASN A 108 17.43 -4.29 4.73
C ASN A 108 16.62 -3.02 4.41
N TYR A 109 15.32 -3.16 4.15
CA TYR A 109 14.44 -2.02 3.88
C TYR A 109 14.29 -1.12 5.11
N ILE A 110 14.01 -1.71 6.28
CA ILE A 110 13.87 -0.98 7.54
C ILE A 110 15.18 -0.26 7.88
N GLU A 111 16.31 -0.94 7.75
CA GLU A 111 17.63 -0.36 7.97
C GLU A 111 17.91 0.82 7.03
N TYR A 112 17.54 0.70 5.74
CA TYR A 112 17.67 1.80 4.79
C TYR A 112 16.81 3.01 5.18
N VAL A 113 15.55 2.77 5.54
CA VAL A 113 14.61 3.82 5.94
C VAL A 113 15.07 4.55 7.19
N ASP A 114 15.55 3.81 8.19
CA ASP A 114 16.08 4.36 9.44
C ASP A 114 17.32 5.24 9.19
N ARG A 115 18.28 4.73 8.41
CA ARG A 115 19.51 5.48 8.06
C ARG A 115 19.25 6.75 7.26
N MET A 116 18.24 6.74 6.38
CA MET A 116 17.92 7.89 5.51
C MET A 116 16.95 8.88 6.14
N ASP A 117 16.38 8.56 7.31
CA ASP A 117 15.26 9.28 7.93
C ASP A 117 14.10 9.56 6.95
N TYR A 118 13.84 8.61 6.06
CA TYR A 118 12.92 8.81 4.94
C TYR A 118 11.46 8.64 5.40
N LYS A 119 10.77 9.75 5.69
CA LYS A 119 9.35 9.77 6.08
C LYS A 119 8.45 9.38 4.91
N HIS A 120 7.75 8.26 5.03
CA HIS A 120 6.85 7.74 4.00
C HIS A 120 5.80 6.80 4.61
N LEU A 121 4.76 6.53 3.83
CA LEU A 121 3.71 5.57 4.15
C LEU A 121 4.00 4.26 3.44
N LEU A 122 4.06 3.14 4.18
CA LEU A 122 4.17 1.80 3.63
C LEU A 122 2.83 1.06 3.76
N ILE A 123 2.32 0.50 2.66
CA ILE A 123 1.08 -0.28 2.66
C ILE A 123 1.39 -1.77 2.59
N LEU A 124 0.84 -2.52 3.54
CA LEU A 124 0.88 -3.98 3.60
C LEU A 124 -0.53 -4.56 3.50
N PHE A 125 -0.67 -5.48 2.55
CA PHE A 125 -1.82 -6.36 2.42
C PHE A 125 -1.44 -7.77 2.89
N PRO A 126 -1.68 -8.14 4.16
CA PRO A 126 -1.17 -9.39 4.73
C PRO A 126 -1.79 -10.64 4.07
N GLU A 127 -2.97 -10.51 3.47
CA GLU A 127 -3.60 -11.59 2.69
C GLU A 127 -2.75 -12.00 1.47
N GLY A 128 -1.99 -11.07 0.89
CA GLY A 128 -1.08 -11.34 -0.23
C GLY A 128 -1.74 -11.77 -1.55
N THR A 129 -3.08 -11.68 -1.65
CA THR A 129 -3.91 -12.02 -2.81
C THR A 129 -5.28 -11.34 -2.73
N ASP A 130 -5.98 -11.26 -3.86
CA ASP A 130 -7.38 -10.80 -3.90
C ASP A 130 -8.30 -11.70 -3.07
N LEU A 131 -9.34 -11.11 -2.48
CA LEU A 131 -10.42 -11.87 -1.88
C LEU A 131 -11.29 -12.55 -2.95
N THR A 132 -11.35 -13.87 -2.89
CA THR A 132 -12.17 -14.72 -3.74
C THR A 132 -12.80 -15.84 -2.89
N PRO A 133 -13.89 -16.49 -3.33
CA PRO A 133 -14.45 -17.62 -2.60
C PRO A 133 -13.40 -18.70 -2.27
N LYS A 134 -12.47 -18.94 -3.20
CA LYS A 134 -11.38 -19.90 -3.03
C LYS A 134 -10.36 -19.47 -1.98
N THR A 135 -9.97 -18.19 -1.94
CA THR A 135 -8.99 -17.71 -0.95
C THR A 135 -9.60 -17.65 0.45
N ILE A 136 -10.89 -17.34 0.56
CA ILE A 136 -11.66 -17.48 1.82
C ILE A 136 -11.67 -18.94 2.29
N GLU A 137 -12.02 -19.88 1.41
CA GLU A 137 -12.05 -21.31 1.76
C GLU A 137 -10.67 -21.80 2.23
N SER A 138 -9.60 -21.41 1.53
CA SER A 138 -8.23 -21.74 1.92
C SER A 138 -7.85 -21.15 3.28
N SER A 139 -8.24 -19.91 3.55
CA SER A 139 -8.00 -19.25 4.85
C SER A 139 -8.74 -19.97 5.97
N ASN A 140 -10.03 -20.24 5.79
CA ASN A 140 -10.86 -20.96 6.77
C ASN A 140 -10.33 -22.37 7.04
N ARG A 141 -9.85 -23.07 6.00
CA ARG A 141 -9.24 -24.39 6.13
C ARG A 141 -7.95 -24.32 6.96
N PHE A 142 -7.11 -23.32 6.72
CA PHE A 142 -5.91 -23.09 7.52
C PHE A 142 -6.26 -22.80 8.98
N ALA A 143 -7.25 -21.94 9.24
CA ALA A 143 -7.71 -21.62 10.59
C ALA A 143 -8.23 -22.87 11.33
N ALA A 144 -9.06 -23.67 10.68
CA ALA A 144 -9.59 -24.92 11.23
C ALA A 144 -8.48 -25.94 11.58
N LEU A 145 -7.47 -26.09 10.70
CA LEU A 145 -6.34 -26.99 10.94
C LEU A 145 -5.44 -26.52 12.10
N ASN A 146 -5.31 -25.21 12.29
CA ASN A 146 -4.44 -24.61 13.31
C ASN A 146 -5.18 -24.18 14.59
N LYS A 147 -6.49 -24.47 14.70
CA LYS A 147 -7.35 -24.06 15.83
C LYS A 147 -7.35 -22.55 16.07
N LEU A 148 -7.28 -21.78 14.98
CA LEU A 148 -7.41 -20.33 15.01
C LEU A 148 -8.90 -19.95 14.91
N PRO A 149 -9.30 -18.82 15.53
CA PRO A 149 -10.67 -18.31 15.46
C PRO A 149 -11.11 -17.96 14.04
#